data_AF-A0A3E1BHW4-F1
#
_entry.id   AF-A0A3E1BHW4-F1
#
_cell.length_a   1.000
_cell.length_b   1.000
_cell.length_c   1.000
_cell.angle_alpha   90.00
_cell.angle_beta   90.00
_cell.angle_gamma   90.00
#
_symmetry.space_group_name_H-M   'P 1'
#
loop_
_entity.id
_entity.type
_entity.pdbx_description
1 polymer ?
#
loop_
_entity_poly.entity_id
_entity_poly.type
_entity_poly.pdbx_seq_one_letter_code
_entity_poly.pdbx_strand_id
1 'polypeptide(L)'
;MSVKSAALAALASAYKLNGLEAAPSVVRSTKPEFGDLQCNDMMPLAKAAGKTARELAASVATAAHHDVFEDVSVAGPGFLNFRLSNETIAQRRQLCWEIPR
;
A
#
# COMPACT_ATOMS: atom_id res chain seq x y z
N MET A 1 -13.54 2.71 8.13
CA MET A 1 -12.14 3.06 7.77
C MET A 1 -12.02 3.18 6.26
N SER A 2 -11.26 4.14 5.73
CA SER A 2 -11.02 4.23 4.29
C SER A 2 -9.86 3.31 3.90
N VAL A 3 -9.93 2.66 2.74
CA VAL A 3 -8.84 1.82 2.24
C VAL A 3 -7.50 2.57 2.23
N LYS A 4 -7.54 3.86 1.84
CA LYS A 4 -6.36 4.73 1.85
C LYS A 4 -5.75 4.85 3.24
N SER A 5 -6.56 4.98 4.30
CA SER A 5 -6.03 5.12 5.66
C SER A 5 -5.43 3.83 6.19
N ALA A 6 -5.99 2.66 5.81
CA ALA A 6 -5.41 1.37 6.15
C ALA A 6 -4.04 1.16 5.48
N ALA A 7 -3.93 1.51 4.19
CA ALA A 7 -2.66 1.46 3.45
C ALA A 7 -1.58 2.36 4.07
N LEU A 8 -1.95 3.60 4.41
CA LEU A 8 -1.04 4.53 5.06
C LEU A 8 -0.57 4.03 6.43
N ALA A 9 -1.45 3.41 7.21
CA ALA A 9 -1.09 2.83 8.51
C ALA A 9 -0.11 1.65 8.36
N ALA A 10 -0.39 0.72 7.43
CA ALA A 10 0.50 -0.41 7.15
C ALA A 10 1.88 0.05 6.68
N LEU A 11 1.91 1.03 5.78
CA LEU A 11 3.16 1.62 5.28
C LEU A 11 3.92 2.38 6.37
N ALA A 12 3.23 3.12 7.24
CA ALA A 12 3.89 3.84 8.33
C ALA A 12 4.58 2.88 9.30
N SER A 13 3.95 1.74 9.59
CA SER A 13 4.56 0.66 10.39
C SER A 13 5.75 0.04 9.65
N ALA A 14 5.61 -0.29 8.37
CA ALA A 14 6.69 -0.83 7.55
C ALA A 14 7.89 0.12 7.46
N TYR A 15 7.66 1.43 7.38
CA TYR A 15 8.70 2.45 7.33
C TYR A 15 9.48 2.51 8.64
N LYS A 16 8.76 2.53 9.78
CA LYS A 16 9.40 2.48 11.11
C LYS A 16 10.26 1.24 11.29
N LEU A 17 9.79 0.07 10.84
CA LEU A 17 10.57 -1.18 10.88
C LEU A 17 11.83 -1.12 10.01
N ASN A 18 11.78 -0.39 8.90
CA ASN A 18 12.92 -0.19 8.00
C ASN A 18 13.78 1.03 8.38
N GLY A 19 13.48 1.73 9.48
CA GLY A 19 14.20 2.93 9.92
C GLY A 19 13.99 4.16 9.03
N LEU A 20 12.86 4.23 8.31
CA LEU A 20 12.52 5.32 7.42
C LEU A 20 11.66 6.37 8.14
N GLU A 21 12.20 7.58 8.33
CA GLU A 21 11.49 8.72 8.91
C GLU A 21 10.77 9.55 7.84
N ALA A 22 9.88 8.92 7.07
CA ALA A 22 9.09 9.60 6.06
C ALA A 22 7.59 9.34 6.22
N ALA A 23 6.78 10.32 5.82
CA ALA A 23 5.34 10.14 5.73
C ALA A 23 5.04 9.30 4.47
N PRO A 24 4.46 8.09 4.59
CA PRO A 24 4.10 7.31 3.42
C PRO A 24 2.99 8.03 2.66
N SER A 25 3.06 7.96 1.33
CA SER A 25 2.06 8.50 0.42
C SER A 25 1.60 7.41 -0.54
N VAL A 26 0.28 7.28 -0.65
CA VAL A 26 -0.35 6.37 -1.60
C VAL A 26 -1.27 7.15 -2.53
N VAL A 27 -1.17 6.83 -3.81
CA VAL A 27 -2.05 7.34 -4.87
C VAL A 27 -2.97 6.22 -5.32
N ARG A 28 -4.16 6.58 -5.83
CA ARG A 28 -5.02 5.58 -6.47
C ARG A 28 -4.43 5.20 -7.81
N SER A 29 -4.38 3.89 -8.08
CA SER A 29 -3.98 3.39 -9.38
C SER A 29 -5.00 3.82 -10.43
N THR A 30 -4.51 4.31 -11.56
CA THR A 30 -5.33 4.68 -12.73
C THR A 30 -5.72 3.49 -13.57
N LYS A 31 -5.00 2.37 -13.45
CA LYS A 31 -5.28 1.12 -14.15
C LYS A 31 -5.50 -0.02 -13.15
N PRO A 32 -6.48 -0.91 -13.41
CA PRO A 32 -6.75 -2.09 -12.57
C PRO A 32 -5.61 -3.12 -12.61
N GLU A 33 -4.76 -3.05 -13.63
CA GLU A 33 -3.55 -3.88 -13.79
C GLU A 33 -2.56 -3.66 -12.64
N PHE A 34 -2.48 -2.42 -12.13
CA PHE A 34 -1.60 -2.01 -11.03
C PHE A 34 -2.27 -2.09 -9.65
N GLY A 35 -3.43 -2.76 -9.55
CA GLY A 35 -4.21 -2.84 -8.32
C GLY A 35 -5.03 -1.59 -8.04
N ASP A 36 -5.32 -1.35 -6.77
CA ASP A 36 -6.18 -0.25 -6.29
C ASP A 36 -5.37 0.97 -5.88
N LEU A 37 -4.19 0.74 -5.30
CA LEU A 37 -3.30 1.77 -4.79
C LEU A 37 -1.88 1.56 -5.27
N GLN A 38 -1.15 2.66 -5.41
CA GLN A 38 0.27 2.67 -5.74
C GLN A 38 1.04 3.59 -4.77
N CYS A 39 2.24 3.18 -4.37
CA CYS A 39 3.17 3.99 -3.59
C CYS A 39 4.45 4.23 -4.41
N ASN A 40 4.85 5.50 -4.51
CA ASN A 40 5.97 5.96 -5.34
C ASN A 40 7.18 6.40 -4.50
N ASP A 41 7.10 6.28 -3.17
CA ASP A 41 8.09 6.85 -2.26
C ASP A 41 9.35 5.98 -2.12
N MET A 42 9.37 4.76 -2.64
CA MET A 42 10.53 3.86 -2.47
C MET A 42 11.81 4.39 -3.10
N MET A 43 11.70 5.14 -4.21
CA MET A 43 12.87 5.71 -4.87
C MET A 43 13.63 6.71 -4.00
N PRO A 44 13.02 7.81 -3.51
CA PRO A 44 13.72 8.75 -2.63
C PRO A 44 14.15 8.10 -1.31
N LEU A 45 13.36 7.16 -0.77
CA LEU A 45 13.69 6.46 0.47
C LEU A 45 14.88 5.52 0.32
N ALA A 46 14.94 4.76 -0.78
CA ALA A 46 16.06 3.87 -1.04
C ALA A 46 17.35 4.64 -1.31
N LYS A 47 17.25 5.80 -1.98
CA LYS A 47 18.38 6.71 -2.15
C LYS A 47 18.90 7.24 -0.81
N ALA A 48 18.00 7.60 0.11
CA ALA A 48 18.38 8.05 1.45
C ALA A 48 18.97 6.92 2.31
N ALA A 49 18.45 5.69 2.15
CA ALA A 49 18.91 4.51 2.88
C ALA A 49 20.16 3.83 2.27
N GLY A 50 20.64 4.30 1.11
CA GLY A 50 21.75 3.67 0.39
C GLY A 50 21.45 2.25 -0.12
N LYS A 51 20.18 1.91 -0.31
CA LYS A 51 19.71 0.59 -0.78
C LYS A 51 19.17 0.68 -2.20
N THR A 52 18.99 -0.45 -2.87
CA THR A 52 18.24 -0.45 -4.13
C THR A 52 16.75 -0.27 -3.86
N ALA A 53 16.08 0.53 -4.69
CA ALA A 53 14.64 0.77 -4.55
C ALA A 53 13.82 -0.52 -4.64
N ARG A 54 14.32 -1.53 -5.37
CA ARG A 54 13.72 -2.86 -5.45
C ARG A 54 13.79 -3.62 -4.12
N GLU A 55 14.94 -3.63 -3.46
CA GLU A 55 15.09 -4.29 -2.15
C GLU A 55 14.25 -3.60 -1.08
N LEU A 56 14.24 -2.26 -1.06
CA LEU A 56 13.41 -1.52 -0.12
C LEU A 56 11.92 -1.78 -0.39
N ALA A 57 11.50 -1.74 -1.65
CA ALA A 57 10.13 -2.05 -2.02
C ALA A 57 9.74 -3.48 -1.62
N ALA A 58 10.62 -4.48 -1.79
CA ALA A 58 10.35 -5.85 -1.38
C ALA A 58 10.19 -5.97 0.15
N SER A 59 11.09 -5.36 0.93
CA SER A 59 11.00 -5.35 2.41
C SER A 59 9.71 -4.68 2.89
N VAL A 60 9.38 -3.54 2.29
CA VAL A 60 8.13 -2.82 2.60
C VAL A 60 6.91 -3.61 2.15
N ALA A 61 6.94 -4.28 0.99
CA ALA A 61 5.85 -5.15 0.53
C ALA A 61 5.58 -6.26 1.53
N THR A 62 6.62 -6.96 1.99
CA THR A 62 6.51 -8.02 2.99
C THR A 62 5.97 -7.50 4.32
N ALA A 63 6.43 -6.33 4.78
CA ALA A 63 5.96 -5.74 6.03
C ALA A 63 4.55 -5.11 5.94
N ALA A 64 4.15 -4.65 4.76
CA ALA A 64 2.83 -4.08 4.49
C ALA A 64 1.77 -5.13 4.14
N HIS A 65 2.19 -6.38 3.90
CA HIS A 65 1.29 -7.51 3.68
C HIS A 65 0.50 -7.79 4.96
N HIS A 66 -0.67 -7.18 5.06
CA HIS A 66 -1.63 -7.33 6.15
C HIS A 66 -2.98 -7.74 5.56
N ASP A 67 -3.89 -8.27 6.38
CA ASP A 67 -5.21 -8.83 6.01
C ASP A 67 -6.09 -7.97 5.08
N VAL A 68 -5.75 -6.70 4.90
CA VAL A 68 -6.46 -5.73 4.05
C VAL A 68 -6.11 -5.88 2.56
N PHE A 69 -4.89 -6.31 2.23
CA PHE A 69 -4.36 -6.43 0.86
C PHE A 69 -4.27 -7.88 0.42
N GLU A 70 -4.79 -8.16 -0.78
CA GLU A 70 -4.74 -9.48 -1.41
C GLU A 70 -3.36 -9.77 -1.96
N ASP A 71 -2.74 -8.73 -2.53
CA ASP A 71 -1.44 -8.81 -3.19
C ASP A 71 -0.71 -7.48 -3.07
N VAL A 72 0.60 -7.55 -2.83
CA VAL A 72 1.50 -6.40 -2.83
C VAL A 72 2.66 -6.68 -3.77
N SER A 73 2.60 -6.07 -4.95
CA SER A 73 3.54 -6.30 -6.05
C SER A 73 4.48 -5.11 -6.23
N VAL A 74 5.76 -5.38 -6.49
CA VAL A 74 6.75 -4.34 -6.83
C VAL A 74 6.86 -4.21 -8.35
N ALA A 75 6.55 -3.03 -8.88
CA ALA A 75 6.64 -2.71 -10.30
C ALA A 75 7.79 -1.74 -10.61
N GLY A 76 8.43 -1.95 -11.76
CA GLY A 76 9.44 -1.04 -12.31
C GLY A 76 10.60 -0.77 -11.34
N PRO A 77 11.12 0.48 -11.29
CA PRO A 77 12.29 0.84 -10.49
C PRO A 77 12.01 1.00 -8.98
N GLY A 78 10.81 0.70 -8.49
CA GLY A 78 10.45 0.88 -7.07
C GLY A 78 9.02 1.34 -6.81
N PHE A 79 8.08 1.02 -7.69
CA PHE A 79 6.66 1.28 -7.43
C PHE A 79 6.06 0.13 -6.65
N LEU A 80 5.34 0.42 -5.59
CA LEU A 80 4.60 -0.58 -4.82
C LEU A 80 3.14 -0.52 -5.22
N ASN A 81 2.62 -1.61 -5.77
CA ASN A 81 1.25 -1.78 -6.18
C ASN A 81 0.53 -2.62 -5.11
N PHE A 82 -0.61 -2.13 -4.63
CA PHE A 82 -1.44 -2.81 -3.64
C PHE A 82 -2.77 -3.16 -4.26
N ARG A 83 -3.14 -4.44 -4.16
CA ARG A 83 -4.45 -4.97 -4.53
C ARG A 83 -5.24 -5.28 -3.27
N LEU A 84 -6.49 -4.84 -3.21
CA LEU A 84 -7.35 -5.09 -2.07
C LEU A 84 -7.95 -6.49 -2.13
N SER A 85 -8.06 -7.13 -0.97
CA SER A 85 -8.82 -8.38 -0.86
C SER A 85 -10.28 -8.13 -1.15
N ASN A 86 -10.88 -9.04 -1.92
CA ASN A 86 -12.32 -9.04 -2.17
C ASN A 86 -13.14 -9.03 -0.87
N GLU A 87 -12.64 -9.62 0.23
CA GLU A 87 -13.28 -9.53 1.56
C GLU A 87 -13.35 -8.09 2.09
N THR A 88 -12.27 -7.31 1.97
CA THR A 88 -12.23 -5.89 2.36
C THR A 88 -13.22 -5.07 1.53
N ILE A 89 -13.35 -5.38 0.24
CA ILE A 89 -14.30 -4.71 -0.66
C ILE A 89 -15.75 -5.11 -0.30
N ALA A 90 -15.98 -6.40 -0.01
CA ALA A 90 -17.29 -6.95 0.31
C ALA A 90 -17.83 -6.46 1.67
N GLN A 91 -16.98 -6.42 2.71
CA GLN A 91 -17.34 -5.86 4.01
C GLN A 91 -17.78 -4.39 3.89
N ARG A 92 -17.21 -3.63 2.94
CA ARG A 92 -17.63 -2.25 2.72
C ARG A 92 -18.95 -2.12 1.96
N ARG A 93 -19.29 -3.10 1.10
CA ARG A 93 -20.59 -3.14 0.42
C ARG A 93 -21.74 -3.35 1.40
N GLN A 94 -21.53 -4.10 2.48
CA GLN A 94 -22.56 -4.36 3.50
C GLN A 94 -22.93 -3.12 4.33
N LEU A 95 -22.04 -2.12 4.46
CA LEU A 95 -22.30 -0.90 5.24
C LEU A 95 -23.08 0.18 4.48
N CYS A 96 -23.31 0.03 3.16
CA CYS A 96 -23.99 1.05 2.35
C CYS A 96 -25.42 0.66 1.91
N TRP A 97 -26.01 -0.38 2.50
CA TRP A 97 -27.40 -0.80 2.18
C TRP A 97 -28.46 -0.33 3.18
N GLU A 98 -28.12 0.49 4.19
CA GLU A 98 -29.18 1.15 4.97
C GLU A 98 -29.70 2.38 4.22
N ILE A 99 -30.67 2.12 3.33
CA ILE A 99 -31.58 3.10 2.78
C ILE A 99 -32.54 3.50 3.92
N PRO A 100 -32.53 4.75 4.42
CA PRO A 100 -33.64 5.21 5.24
C PRO A 100 -34.85 5.38 4.31
N ARG A 101 -35.92 4.62 4.58
CA ARG A 101 -37.24 4.86 4.00
C ARG A 101 -37.81 6.18 4.50
#